data_AF-A0A1F6GRV0-F1
#
_entry.id   AF-A0A1F6GRV0-F1
#
_cell.length_a   1.000
_cell.length_b   1.000
_cell.length_c   1.000
_cell.angle_alpha   90.00
_cell.angle_beta   90.00
_cell.angle_gamma   90.00
#
_symmetry.space_group_name_H-M   'P 1'
#
loop_
_entity.id
_entity.type
_entity.pdbx_description
1 polymer ?
#
loop_
_entity_poly.entity_id
_entity_poly.type
_entity_poly.pdbx_seq_one_letter_code
_entity_poly.pdbx_strand_id
1 'polypeptide(L)'
;MSNKTKEFEYITLVDRASIVAYLETLSQGFKSGNLTLKGQDSEILLDPDGLLKLELSAKNKNGRSKISFKVSWKNQPRVEVSKDRLSLTVNPKED
;
A
#
# COMPACT_ATOMS: atom_id res chain seq x y z
N MET A 1 -3.83 8.91 -25.09
CA MET A 1 -2.88 8.32 -24.12
C MET A 1 -3.56 7.11 -23.51
N SER A 2 -3.21 5.88 -23.92
CA SER A 2 -3.79 4.67 -23.33
C SER A 2 -3.33 4.56 -21.89
N ASN A 3 -4.27 4.67 -20.94
CA ASN A 3 -4.00 4.48 -19.52
C ASN A 3 -3.74 2.98 -19.32
N LYS A 4 -2.47 2.54 -19.37
CA LYS A 4 -2.11 1.14 -19.14
C LYS A 4 -2.25 0.86 -17.65
N THR A 5 -3.25 0.06 -17.27
CA THR A 5 -3.35 -0.52 -15.93
C THR A 5 -2.14 -1.41 -15.68
N LYS A 6 -1.37 -1.14 -14.63
CA LYS A 6 -0.38 -2.09 -14.14
C LYS A 6 -1.10 -3.09 -13.25
N GLU A 7 -1.24 -4.32 -13.71
CA GLU A 7 -1.89 -5.41 -12.97
C GLU A 7 -0.82 -6.36 -12.44
N PHE A 8 -1.00 -6.82 -11.20
CA PHE A 8 -0.18 -7.83 -10.57
C PHE A 8 -1.12 -8.88 -9.96
N GLU A 9 -1.02 -10.11 -10.42
CA GLU A 9 -1.80 -11.24 -9.89
C GLU A 9 -0.86 -12.39 -9.57
N TYR A 10 -1.00 -12.95 -8.37
CA TYR A 10 -0.25 -14.12 -7.92
C TYR A 10 -1.21 -15.07 -7.20
N ILE A 11 -1.34 -16.30 -7.70
CA ILE A 11 -2.22 -17.32 -7.15
C ILE A 11 -1.38 -18.54 -6.78
N THR A 12 -1.41 -18.91 -5.51
CA THR A 12 -0.69 -20.07 -5.00
C THR A 12 -1.50 -20.78 -3.91
N LEU A 13 -1.14 -22.03 -3.62
CA LEU A 13 -1.66 -22.76 -2.46
C LEU A 13 -0.60 -22.72 -1.37
N VAL A 14 -0.97 -22.15 -0.23
CA VAL A 14 -0.08 -21.97 0.92
C VAL A 14 -0.80 -22.38 2.20
N ASP A 15 -0.02 -22.59 3.26
CA ASP A 15 -0.53 -22.93 4.58
C ASP A 15 -0.96 -21.70 5.38
N ARG A 16 -1.49 -21.94 6.59
CA ARG A 16 -1.97 -20.87 7.48
C ARG A 16 -0.86 -19.92 7.92
N ALA A 17 0.34 -20.44 8.18
CA ALA A 17 1.48 -19.64 8.62
C ALA A 17 1.91 -18.66 7.54
N SER A 18 1.97 -19.12 6.29
CA SER A 18 2.26 -18.28 5.13
C SER A 18 1.22 -17.18 4.95
N ILE A 19 -0.08 -17.49 5.11
CA ILE A 19 -1.14 -16.46 5.04
C ILE A 19 -0.92 -15.36 6.10
N VAL A 20 -0.57 -15.73 7.33
CA VAL A 20 -0.27 -14.75 8.39
C VAL A 20 0.91 -13.86 7.99
N ALA A 21 2.00 -14.45 7.48
CA ALA A 21 3.16 -13.67 7.02
C ALA A 21 2.81 -12.67 5.90
N TYR A 22 1.94 -13.05 4.95
CA TYR A 22 1.45 -12.13 3.92
C TYR A 22 0.61 -10.99 4.52
N LEU A 23 -0.28 -11.28 5.47
CA LEU A 23 -1.09 -10.27 6.13
C LEU A 23 -0.24 -9.30 6.96
N GLU A 24 0.78 -9.79 7.65
CA GLU A 24 1.74 -8.95 8.38
C GLU A 24 2.52 -8.03 7.42
N THR A 25 2.98 -8.55 6.28
CA THR A 25 3.66 -7.75 5.25
C THR A 25 2.74 -6.66 4.70
N LEU A 26 1.49 -7.00 4.39
CA LEU A 26 0.49 -6.01 3.98
C LEU A 26 0.27 -4.96 5.07
N SER A 27 0.12 -5.37 6.32
CA SER A 27 -0.04 -4.47 7.46
C SER A 27 1.12 -3.50 7.62
N GLN A 28 2.36 -3.98 7.48
CA GLN A 28 3.55 -3.14 7.50
C GLN A 28 3.58 -2.13 6.35
N GLY A 29 3.21 -2.55 5.14
CA GLY A 29 3.17 -1.64 3.99
C GLY A 29 2.08 -0.57 4.08
N PHE A 30 0.92 -0.89 4.65
CA PHE A 30 -0.09 0.12 4.98
C PHE A 30 0.40 1.07 6.07
N LYS A 31 1.14 0.58 7.07
CA LYS A 31 1.70 1.41 8.15
C LYS A 31 2.78 2.36 7.64
N SER A 32 3.61 1.92 6.69
CA SER A 32 4.68 2.75 6.10
C SER A 32 4.18 3.70 5.01
N GLY A 33 2.98 3.48 4.47
CA GLY A 33 2.49 4.17 3.27
C GLY A 33 3.18 3.69 2.00
N ASN A 34 3.88 2.55 2.01
CA ASN A 34 4.53 1.99 0.82
C ASN A 34 4.40 0.47 0.77
N LEU A 35 3.87 -0.02 -0.34
CA LEU A 35 3.73 -1.44 -0.64
C LEU A 35 4.48 -1.76 -1.91
N THR A 36 5.49 -2.62 -1.80
CA THR A 36 6.19 -3.20 -2.95
C THR A 36 5.77 -4.66 -3.09
N LEU A 37 5.13 -4.99 -4.22
CA LEU A 37 4.82 -6.37 -4.57
C LEU A 37 5.76 -6.79 -5.70
N LYS A 38 6.51 -7.88 -5.47
CA LYS A 38 7.50 -8.39 -6.41
C LYS A 38 7.30 -9.87 -6.66
N GLY A 39 7.13 -10.22 -7.92
CA GLY A 39 7.14 -11.59 -8.44
C GLY A 39 8.44 -11.86 -9.20
N GLN A 40 8.48 -13.00 -9.89
CA GLN A 40 9.65 -13.42 -10.65
C GLN A 40 10.01 -12.42 -11.78
N ASP A 41 9.00 -11.95 -12.51
CA ASP A 41 9.19 -11.11 -13.70
C ASP A 41 8.50 -9.74 -13.60
N SER A 42 7.92 -9.41 -12.45
CA SER A 42 7.13 -8.19 -12.27
C SER A 42 7.28 -7.58 -10.90
N GLU A 43 7.21 -6.25 -10.86
CA GLU A 43 7.25 -5.46 -9.64
C GLU A 43 6.25 -4.30 -9.76
N ILE A 44 5.47 -4.07 -8.72
CA ILE A 44 4.58 -2.92 -8.61
C ILE A 44 4.79 -2.22 -7.27
N LEU A 45 4.91 -0.90 -7.34
CA LEU A 45 4.96 0.00 -6.20
C LEU A 45 3.61 0.65 -6.03
N LEU A 46 3.09 0.58 -4.81
CA LEU A 46 1.80 1.09 -4.40
C LEU A 46 1.98 2.04 -3.22
N ASP A 47 1.26 3.14 -3.27
CA ASP A 47 1.32 4.21 -2.29
C ASP A 47 -0.07 4.43 -1.68
N PRO A 48 -0.44 3.61 -0.67
CA PRO A 48 -1.72 3.78 0.02
C PRO A 48 -1.70 5.08 0.83
N ASP A 49 -2.47 6.07 0.37
CA ASP A 49 -2.58 7.38 1.00
C ASP A 49 -4.03 7.89 0.98
N GLY A 50 -4.32 8.88 1.81
CA GLY A 50 -5.61 9.54 1.93
C GLY A 50 -6.71 8.62 2.49
N LEU A 51 -7.88 8.64 1.85
CA LEU A 51 -9.02 7.81 2.25
C LEU A 51 -8.99 6.47 1.52
N LEU A 52 -8.96 5.39 2.30
CA LEU A 52 -8.99 4.02 1.81
C LEU A 52 -10.39 3.44 2.00
N LYS A 53 -10.91 2.78 0.96
CA LYS A 53 -12.11 1.96 1.03
C LYS A 53 -11.74 0.52 1.34
N LEU A 54 -12.27 -0.01 2.44
CA LEU A 54 -12.16 -1.42 2.81
C LEU A 54 -13.46 -2.16 2.46
N GLU A 55 -13.35 -3.29 1.76
CA GLU A 55 -14.43 -4.22 1.51
C GLU A 55 -14.03 -5.61 2.03
N LEU A 56 -14.81 -6.12 2.99
CA LEU A 56 -14.61 -7.44 3.57
C LEU A 56 -15.86 -8.29 3.32
N SER A 57 -15.67 -9.46 2.70
CA SER A 57 -16.74 -10.44 2.53
C SER A 57 -16.25 -11.84 2.84
N ALA A 58 -17.13 -12.67 3.38
CA ALA A 58 -16.86 -14.06 3.67
C ALA A 58 -18.00 -14.94 3.15
N LYS A 59 -17.66 -16.13 2.69
CA LYS A 59 -18.61 -17.16 2.27
C LYS A 59 -18.16 -18.51 2.83
N ASN A 60 -19.11 -19.27 3.34
CA ASN A 60 -18.91 -20.66 3.71
C ASN A 60 -20.02 -21.48 3.06
N LYS A 61 -19.67 -22.38 2.14
CA LYS A 61 -20.64 -23.24 1.45
C LYS A 61 -19.97 -24.55 1.03
N ASN A 62 -20.64 -25.67 1.28
CA ASN A 62 -20.23 -27.01 0.86
C ASN A 62 -18.78 -27.36 1.28
N GLY A 63 -18.42 -27.07 2.53
CA GLY A 63 -17.08 -27.36 3.06
C GLY A 63 -15.98 -26.42 2.56
N ARG A 64 -16.30 -25.40 1.76
CA ARG A 64 -15.35 -24.40 1.28
C ARG A 64 -15.60 -23.05 1.95
N SER A 65 -14.58 -22.59 2.67
CA SER A 65 -14.52 -21.24 3.22
C SER A 65 -13.72 -20.32 2.30
N LYS A 66 -14.22 -19.11 2.08
CA LYS A 66 -13.52 -18.04 1.36
C LYS A 66 -13.72 -16.74 2.10
N ILE A 67 -12.62 -16.02 2.31
CA ILE A 67 -12.60 -14.62 2.71
C ILE A 67 -12.09 -13.80 1.54
N SER A 68 -12.63 -12.61 1.34
CA SER A 68 -12.15 -11.64 0.36
C SER A 68 -11.96 -10.32 1.08
N PHE A 69 -10.70 -9.89 1.14
CA PHE A 69 -10.25 -8.64 1.73
C PHE A 69 -9.77 -7.75 0.58
N LYS A 70 -10.48 -6.66 0.32
CA LYS A 70 -10.13 -5.72 -0.74
C LYS A 70 -9.96 -4.34 -0.14
N VAL A 71 -8.85 -3.69 -0.48
CA VAL A 71 -8.56 -2.31 -0.13
C VAL A 71 -8.33 -1.55 -1.42
N SER A 72 -8.93 -0.38 -1.55
CA SER A 72 -8.77 0.48 -2.71
C SER A 72 -8.70 1.94 -2.30
N TRP A 73 -7.97 2.73 -3.06
CA TRP A 73 -7.81 4.17 -2.84
C TRP A 73 -7.65 4.88 -4.18
N LYS A 74 -7.82 6.20 -4.16
CA LYS A 74 -7.49 7.05 -5.31
C LYS A 74 -6.10 7.63 -5.06
N ASN A 75 -5.18 7.41 -5.98
CA ASN A 75 -3.87 8.05 -5.91
C ASN A 75 -4.07 9.56 -5.95
N GLN A 76 -3.59 10.25 -4.92
CA GLN A 76 -3.49 11.70 -4.93
C GLN A 76 -2.18 12.09 -5.61
N PRO A 77 -2.13 13.22 -6.35
CA PRO A 77 -0.87 13.74 -6.83
C PRO A 77 0.03 14.00 -5.62
N ARG A 78 1.16 13.29 -5.50
CA ARG A 78 2.18 13.66 -4.52
C ARG A 78 2.68 15.05 -4.88
N VAL A 79 2.41 16.03 -4.02
CA VAL A 79 3.15 17.29 -4.04
C VAL A 79 4.51 16.98 -3.42
N GLU A 80 5.54 16.85 -4.25
CA GLU A 80 6.91 16.77 -3.74
C GLU A 80 7.24 18.09 -3.07
N VAL A 81 7.19 18.10 -1.73
CA VAL A 81 7.67 19.23 -0.94
C VAL A 81 9.19 19.17 -1.02
N SER A 82 9.80 20.12 -1.73
CA SER A 82 11.24 20.24 -1.80
C SER A 82 11.82 20.28 -0.38
N LYS A 83 12.92 19.56 -0.16
CA LYS A 83 13.64 19.55 1.12
C LYS A 83 14.30 20.88 1.47
N ASP A 84 14.10 21.93 0.66
CA ASP A 84 14.43 23.32 0.96
C ASP A 84 13.50 23.83 2.06
N ARG A 85 13.70 23.30 3.27
CA ARG A 85 13.10 23.85 4.47
C ARG A 85 13.75 25.19 4.75
N LEU A 86 12.93 26.24 4.77
CA LEU A 86 13.31 27.56 5.26
C LEU A 86 13.88 27.43 6.68
N SER A 87 15.16 27.71 6.87
CA SER A 87 15.74 27.92 8.20
C SER A 87 15.56 29.38 8.59
N LEU A 88 14.73 29.63 9.60
CA LEU A 88 14.58 30.96 10.20
C LEU A 88 15.56 31.08 11.37
N THR A 89 16.44 32.08 11.31
CA THR A 89 17.36 32.44 12.39
C THR A 89 17.15 33.90 12.74
N VAL A 90 16.98 34.20 14.03
CA VAL A 90 16.90 35.58 14.54
C VAL A 90 18.30 36.01 14.95
N ASN A 91 18.85 37.05 14.31
CA ASN A 91 20.12 37.63 14.72
C ASN A 91 19.88 38.73 15.76
N PRO A 92 20.61 38.75 16.88
CA PRO A 92 20.53 39.84 17.86
C PRO A 92 21.02 41.15 17.24
N LYS A 93 20.42 42.29 17.63
CA LYS A 93 20.94 43.62 17.32
C LYS A 93 22.19 43.87 18.17
N GLU A 94 23.29 44.27 17.54
CA GLU A 94 24.44 44.82 18.27
C GLU A 94 24.07 46.21 18.81
N ASP A 95 24.37 46.43 20.10
CA ASP A 95 24.24 47.71 20.81
C ASP A 95 25.44 48.63 20.54
#